data_AF-A0A434EM30-F1
#
_entry.id   AF-A0A434EM30-F1
#
_cell.length_a   1.000
_cell.length_b   1.000
_cell.length_c   1.000
_cell.angle_alpha   90.00
_cell.angle_beta   90.00
_cell.angle_gamma   90.00
#
_symmetry.space_group_name_H-M   'P 1'
#
loop_
_entity.id
_entity.type
_entity.pdbx_description
1 polymer ?
#
loop_
_entity_poly.entity_id
_entity_poly.type
_entity_poly.pdbx_seq_one_letter_code
_entity_poly.pdbx_strand_id
1 'polypeptide(L)'
;DYNALIAADVNLLSFFDALAVQLQLTGVSYSEVLASKATVGQIATAMADVSPVGSTSKLALQTIASRTTSTVKIPLNHLVDLGSIGQLGLGQQSAGFSVDASAMGILTTAAALANGSKQVELNLGATIPGLVSTTLAVAIGEPAQFSPWLTIGEKGAVVRTAQTRIKLVASVGGSNATLGGGISLLAVKLPLHVEVASAEAKLTDISCPTGHPDSLKVSVAARPSLASLHLGASDADNSPSAFADFSNPQSFQNAEIAQVSVKLLFLTLNLIGVNGSAAFEITNTEPTTLTFSSTEIANKTIKTASTKNLTQSLTTSLVNNLSLSVSALGLGLDVTALLGTVKPAVVALLNGVTAPVDELVYNVLAALGVRVGEADVRVLGATCGRSVLVQ
;
A
#
# COMPACT_ATOMS: atom_id res chain seq x y z
N ASP A 1 4.21 -15.33 4.73
CA ASP A 1 3.95 -14.65 6.01
C ASP A 1 4.32 -13.18 5.86
N TYR A 2 3.35 -12.30 6.01
CA TYR A 2 3.46 -10.87 5.74
C TYR A 2 4.24 -10.12 6.83
N ASN A 3 3.95 -10.40 8.11
CA ASN A 3 4.63 -9.79 9.25
C ASN A 3 6.12 -10.15 9.27
N ALA A 4 6.45 -11.38 8.86
CA ALA A 4 7.83 -11.81 8.70
C ALA A 4 8.58 -11.05 7.58
N LEU A 5 7.90 -10.64 6.50
CA LEU A 5 8.53 -9.91 5.40
C LEU A 5 8.70 -8.41 5.69
N ILE A 6 7.77 -7.79 6.43
CA ILE A 6 7.90 -6.39 6.86
C ILE A 6 9.11 -6.21 7.78
N ALA A 7 9.27 -7.13 8.74
CA ALA A 7 10.36 -7.08 9.71
C ALA A 7 11.73 -7.50 9.13
N ALA A 8 11.76 -7.96 7.87
CA ALA A 8 12.98 -8.41 7.22
C ALA A 8 13.71 -7.25 6.53
N ASP A 9 14.91 -6.97 7.00
CA ASP A 9 15.89 -6.14 6.30
C ASP A 9 16.83 -7.04 5.48
N VAL A 10 17.19 -6.58 4.29
CA VAL A 10 18.10 -7.26 3.37
C VAL A 10 19.33 -6.38 3.19
N ASN A 11 20.51 -6.95 3.42
CA ASN A 11 21.76 -6.29 3.10
C ASN A 11 21.88 -6.13 1.58
N LEU A 12 21.91 -4.89 1.09
CA LEU A 12 21.85 -4.59 -0.35
C LEU A 12 23.03 -5.15 -1.13
N LEU A 13 24.24 -5.10 -0.58
CA LEU A 13 25.43 -5.63 -1.26
C LEU A 13 25.35 -7.15 -1.40
N SER A 14 25.01 -7.84 -0.30
CA SER A 14 24.80 -9.30 -0.31
C SER A 14 23.65 -9.70 -1.24
N PHE A 15 22.61 -8.86 -1.33
CA PHE A 15 21.52 -9.04 -2.29
C PHE A 15 21.98 -8.92 -3.73
N PHE A 16 22.79 -7.91 -4.07
CA PHE A 16 23.32 -7.78 -5.43
C PHE A 16 24.31 -8.89 -5.78
N ASP A 17 25.07 -9.41 -4.81
CA ASP A 17 25.89 -10.61 -5.00
C ASP A 17 25.01 -11.83 -5.34
N ALA A 18 23.95 -12.07 -4.57
CA ALA A 18 23.00 -13.16 -4.84
C ALA A 18 22.26 -12.96 -6.18
N LEU A 19 21.92 -11.73 -6.53
CA LEU A 19 21.26 -11.40 -7.79
C LEU A 19 22.20 -11.58 -8.99
N ALA A 20 23.48 -11.24 -8.85
CA ALA A 20 24.48 -11.50 -9.88
C ALA A 20 24.59 -13.01 -10.20
N VAL A 21 24.52 -13.87 -9.17
CA VAL A 21 24.46 -15.33 -9.36
C VAL A 21 23.21 -15.74 -10.14
N GLN A 22 22.04 -15.21 -9.79
CA GLN A 22 20.77 -15.47 -10.50
C GLN A 22 20.80 -14.99 -11.96
N LEU A 23 21.56 -13.93 -12.24
CA LEU A 23 21.72 -13.35 -13.57
C LEU A 23 22.94 -13.92 -14.33
N GLN A 24 23.68 -14.85 -13.74
CA GLN A 24 24.91 -15.45 -14.30
C GLN A 24 25.98 -14.41 -14.66
N LEU A 25 26.10 -13.35 -13.85
CA LEU A 25 27.11 -12.30 -14.00
C LEU A 25 28.32 -12.62 -13.10
N THR A 26 29.52 -12.67 -13.69
CA THR A 26 30.77 -12.97 -12.97
C THR A 26 31.83 -11.89 -13.20
N GLY A 27 32.54 -11.50 -12.15
CA GLY A 27 33.66 -10.56 -12.25
C GLY A 27 33.26 -9.11 -12.58
N VAL A 28 32.01 -8.74 -12.28
CA VAL A 28 31.45 -7.41 -12.54
C VAL A 28 31.43 -6.55 -11.27
N SER A 29 31.17 -5.25 -11.42
CA SER A 29 30.88 -4.34 -10.30
C SER A 29 29.39 -4.27 -9.97
N TYR A 30 29.04 -3.69 -8.82
CA TYR A 30 27.64 -3.46 -8.47
C TYR A 30 26.92 -2.55 -9.47
N SER A 31 27.60 -1.58 -10.08
CA SER A 31 27.03 -0.70 -11.12
C SER A 31 26.69 -1.46 -12.39
N GLU A 32 27.50 -2.48 -12.74
CA GLU A 32 27.23 -3.33 -13.89
C GLU A 32 26.05 -4.29 -13.62
N VAL A 33 25.90 -4.77 -12.38
CA VAL A 33 24.67 -5.48 -11.97
C VAL A 33 23.46 -4.55 -12.03
N LEU A 34 23.56 -3.30 -11.54
CA LEU A 34 22.48 -2.30 -11.60
C LEU A 34 22.10 -1.91 -13.03
N ALA A 35 23.04 -1.96 -13.98
CA ALA A 35 22.75 -1.72 -15.39
C ALA A 35 21.97 -2.86 -16.06
N SER A 36 21.86 -4.02 -15.41
CA SER A 36 21.15 -5.18 -15.92
C SER A 36 19.65 -5.13 -15.59
N LYS A 37 18.92 -6.17 -16.01
CA LYS A 37 17.48 -6.29 -15.77
C LYS A 37 17.15 -7.63 -15.12
N ALA A 38 16.26 -7.61 -14.12
CA ALA A 38 15.77 -8.82 -13.46
C ALA A 38 14.24 -8.87 -13.42
N THR A 39 13.69 -10.07 -13.31
CA THR A 39 12.26 -10.29 -13.04
C THR A 39 11.97 -10.20 -11.54
N VAL A 40 10.72 -9.98 -11.16
CA VAL A 40 10.29 -10.00 -9.75
C VAL A 40 10.62 -11.36 -9.10
N GLY A 41 10.49 -12.46 -9.84
CA GLY A 41 10.84 -13.80 -9.35
C GLY A 41 12.33 -13.96 -9.06
N GLN A 42 13.20 -13.43 -9.92
CA GLN A 42 14.65 -13.43 -9.69
C GLN A 42 15.04 -12.54 -8.50
N ILE A 43 14.41 -11.38 -8.34
CA ILE A 43 14.62 -10.48 -7.19
C ILE A 43 14.19 -11.17 -5.89
N ALA A 44 13.00 -11.78 -5.87
CA ALA A 44 12.50 -12.53 -4.72
C ALA A 44 13.41 -13.71 -4.34
N THR A 45 13.91 -14.44 -5.34
CA THR A 45 14.85 -15.55 -5.13
C THR A 45 16.17 -15.05 -4.55
N ALA A 46 16.75 -14.00 -5.13
CA ALA A 46 18.00 -13.42 -4.66
C ALA A 46 17.91 -12.95 -3.20
N MET A 47 16.83 -12.29 -2.79
CA MET A 47 16.64 -11.91 -1.39
C MET A 47 16.50 -13.12 -0.46
N ALA A 48 15.88 -14.22 -0.91
CA ALA A 48 15.73 -15.43 -0.11
C ALA A 48 17.06 -16.11 0.23
N ASP A 49 18.11 -15.81 -0.55
CA ASP A 49 19.45 -16.35 -0.40
C ASP A 49 20.39 -15.46 0.44
N VAL A 50 19.93 -14.28 0.86
CA VAL A 50 20.70 -13.36 1.71
C VAL A 50 20.53 -13.70 3.19
N SER A 51 21.59 -13.50 3.98
CA SER A 51 21.57 -13.60 5.44
C SER A 51 21.80 -12.21 6.08
N PRO A 52 21.10 -11.86 7.18
CA PRO A 52 20.07 -12.64 7.85
C PRO A 52 18.67 -12.34 7.30
N VAL A 53 18.12 -13.25 6.49
CA VAL A 53 16.68 -13.29 6.20
C VAL A 53 16.11 -14.49 6.97
N GLY A 54 15.29 -14.23 8.00
CA GLY A 54 14.74 -15.28 8.87
C GLY A 54 14.03 -16.38 8.07
N SER A 55 13.98 -17.60 8.61
CA SER A 55 13.44 -18.79 7.90
C SER A 55 11.99 -18.59 7.39
N THR A 56 11.15 -17.92 8.17
CA THR A 56 9.77 -17.58 7.79
C THR A 56 9.72 -16.60 6.61
N SER A 57 10.57 -15.58 6.63
CA SER A 57 10.69 -14.58 5.56
C SER A 57 11.25 -15.21 4.29
N LYS A 58 12.25 -16.09 4.42
CA LYS A 58 12.83 -16.88 3.31
C LYS A 58 11.77 -17.73 2.61
N LEU A 59 10.96 -18.46 3.36
CA LEU A 59 9.87 -19.27 2.78
C LEU A 59 8.83 -18.39 2.06
N ALA A 60 8.51 -17.22 2.62
CA ALA A 60 7.60 -16.28 1.99
C ALA A 60 8.17 -15.73 0.66
N LEU A 61 9.45 -15.38 0.62
CA LEU A 61 10.16 -14.94 -0.59
C LEU A 61 10.20 -16.03 -1.67
N GLN A 62 10.51 -17.28 -1.29
CA GLN A 62 10.50 -18.41 -2.21
C GLN A 62 9.10 -18.69 -2.77
N THR A 63 8.07 -18.54 -1.93
CA THR A 63 6.67 -18.66 -2.37
C THR A 63 6.34 -17.60 -3.40
N ILE A 64 6.72 -16.33 -3.17
CA ILE A 64 6.54 -15.23 -4.12
C ILE A 64 7.27 -15.53 -5.42
N ALA A 65 8.54 -15.92 -5.35
CA ALA A 65 9.34 -16.27 -6.52
C ALA A 65 8.69 -17.36 -7.37
N SER A 66 8.13 -18.41 -6.74
CA SER A 66 7.49 -19.53 -7.43
C SER A 66 6.12 -19.20 -8.02
N ARG A 67 5.41 -18.21 -7.48
CA ARG A 67 4.04 -17.84 -7.89
C ARG A 67 3.98 -16.63 -8.82
N THR A 68 5.06 -15.86 -8.92
CA THR A 68 5.18 -14.80 -9.92
C THR A 68 5.21 -15.41 -11.31
N THR A 69 4.21 -15.06 -12.13
CA THR A 69 4.13 -15.43 -13.55
C THR A 69 4.64 -14.32 -14.47
N SER A 70 4.88 -13.12 -13.93
CA SER A 70 5.38 -11.99 -14.70
C SER A 70 6.84 -12.23 -15.13
N THR A 71 7.05 -12.23 -16.44
CA THR A 71 8.37 -12.33 -17.07
C THR A 71 8.96 -10.95 -17.42
N VAL A 72 8.33 -9.87 -16.96
CA VAL A 72 8.78 -8.50 -17.26
C VAL A 72 10.13 -8.26 -16.58
N LYS A 73 11.10 -7.79 -17.39
CA LYS A 73 12.47 -7.49 -16.94
C LYS A 73 12.58 -6.03 -16.54
N ILE A 74 12.79 -5.79 -15.25
CA ILE A 74 12.91 -4.48 -14.61
C ILE A 74 14.35 -3.98 -14.68
N PRO A 75 14.61 -2.72 -15.11
CA PRO A 75 15.92 -2.09 -14.95
C PRO A 75 16.28 -1.92 -13.47
N LEU A 76 17.40 -2.51 -13.03
CA LEU A 76 17.77 -2.52 -11.60
C LEU A 76 18.22 -1.15 -11.08
N ASN A 77 18.71 -0.28 -11.96
CA ASN A 77 19.01 1.11 -11.65
C ASN A 77 17.77 1.95 -11.25
N HIS A 78 16.55 1.47 -11.55
CA HIS A 78 15.31 2.10 -11.08
C HIS A 78 14.85 1.55 -9.71
N LEU A 79 15.45 0.45 -9.26
CA LEU A 79 15.12 -0.20 -7.99
C LEU A 79 15.90 0.42 -6.83
N VAL A 80 17.20 0.64 -7.02
CA VAL A 80 18.13 1.19 -6.02
C VAL A 80 19.21 1.99 -6.72
N ASP A 81 19.61 3.12 -6.13
CA ASP A 81 20.85 3.83 -6.48
C ASP A 81 21.88 3.63 -5.35
N LEU A 82 23.01 3.01 -5.69
CA LEU A 82 24.12 2.76 -4.76
C LEU A 82 25.16 3.90 -4.76
N GLY A 83 24.99 4.92 -5.58
CA GLY A 83 25.91 6.05 -5.70
C GLY A 83 27.36 5.60 -5.96
N SER A 84 28.31 6.21 -5.25
CA SER A 84 29.74 5.92 -5.38
C SER A 84 30.15 4.50 -4.99
N ILE A 85 29.31 3.78 -4.23
CA ILE A 85 29.55 2.39 -3.81
C ILE A 85 29.32 1.42 -4.96
N GLY A 86 28.54 1.81 -5.97
CA GLY A 86 28.32 1.02 -7.18
C GLY A 86 29.61 0.63 -7.91
N GLN A 87 30.69 1.40 -7.73
CA GLN A 87 31.99 1.15 -8.36
C GLN A 87 32.80 0.03 -7.69
N LEU A 88 32.35 -0.48 -6.53
CA LEU A 88 32.99 -1.63 -5.90
C LEU A 88 32.73 -2.91 -6.71
N GLY A 89 33.74 -3.78 -6.77
CA GLY A 89 33.58 -5.13 -7.30
C GLY A 89 32.63 -5.97 -6.44
N LEU A 90 31.92 -6.93 -7.04
CA LEU A 90 31.08 -7.86 -6.28
C LEU A 90 31.87 -8.56 -5.17
N GLY A 91 31.24 -8.74 -4.00
CA GLY A 91 31.86 -9.29 -2.79
C GLY A 91 32.91 -8.38 -2.12
N GLN A 92 33.21 -7.19 -2.65
CA GLN A 92 34.01 -6.20 -1.94
C GLN A 92 33.13 -5.49 -0.91
N GLN A 93 33.53 -5.54 0.36
CA GLN A 93 32.87 -4.84 1.44
C GLN A 93 33.86 -3.89 2.11
N SER A 94 33.52 -2.60 2.17
CA SER A 94 34.31 -1.63 2.92
C SER A 94 34.04 -1.82 4.41
N ALA A 95 35.10 -1.97 5.22
CA ALA A 95 34.96 -2.21 6.64
C ALA A 95 34.14 -1.08 7.31
N GLY A 96 33.03 -1.44 7.96
CA GLY A 96 32.15 -0.51 8.67
C GLY A 96 30.99 0.07 7.85
N PHE A 97 30.75 -0.39 6.62
CA PHE A 97 29.65 0.09 5.79
C PHE A 97 28.68 -1.05 5.40
N SER A 98 27.46 -1.02 5.95
CA SER A 98 26.35 -1.93 5.60
C SER A 98 25.11 -1.12 5.26
N VAL A 99 24.56 -1.32 4.06
CA VAL A 99 23.29 -0.73 3.67
C VAL A 99 22.24 -1.82 3.68
N ASP A 100 21.27 -1.68 4.57
CA ASP A 100 20.14 -2.60 4.65
C ASP A 100 18.88 -1.90 4.13
N ALA A 101 18.09 -2.61 3.34
CA ALA A 101 16.82 -2.15 2.81
C ALA A 101 15.71 -3.15 3.16
N SER A 102 14.49 -2.65 3.36
CA SER A 102 13.35 -3.50 3.64
C SER A 102 13.10 -4.47 2.49
N ALA A 103 13.01 -5.77 2.79
CA ALA A 103 12.67 -6.82 1.82
C ALA A 103 11.35 -6.50 1.11
N MET A 104 10.38 -5.98 1.87
CA MET A 104 9.08 -5.59 1.34
C MET A 104 9.20 -4.40 0.40
N GLY A 105 9.96 -3.36 0.78
CA GLY A 105 10.20 -2.20 -0.08
C GLY A 105 10.85 -2.57 -1.42
N ILE A 106 11.77 -3.53 -1.43
CA ILE A 106 12.38 -4.05 -2.66
C ILE A 106 11.34 -4.79 -3.52
N LEU A 107 10.54 -5.68 -2.92
CA LEU A 107 9.51 -6.43 -3.64
C LEU A 107 8.44 -5.54 -4.27
N THR A 108 7.97 -4.53 -3.53
CA THR A 108 6.90 -3.66 -4.00
C THR A 108 7.39 -2.69 -5.06
N THR A 109 8.61 -2.18 -4.93
CA THR A 109 9.25 -1.39 -5.99
C THR A 109 9.48 -2.24 -7.24
N ALA A 110 9.97 -3.47 -7.10
CA ALA A 110 10.14 -4.40 -8.22
C ALA A 110 8.80 -4.71 -8.89
N ALA A 111 7.75 -5.02 -8.12
CA ALA A 111 6.42 -5.27 -8.64
C ALA A 111 5.84 -4.04 -9.38
N ALA A 112 6.05 -2.83 -8.85
CA ALA A 112 5.65 -1.58 -9.49
C ALA A 112 6.32 -1.40 -10.86
N LEU A 113 7.63 -1.62 -10.92
CA LEU A 113 8.42 -1.47 -12.14
C LEU A 113 8.14 -2.58 -13.19
N ALA A 114 7.91 -3.82 -12.74
CA ALA A 114 7.55 -4.94 -13.65
C ALA A 114 6.14 -4.79 -14.20
N ASN A 115 5.32 -3.94 -13.59
CA ASN A 115 3.96 -3.80 -14.01
C ASN A 115 3.85 -3.16 -15.40
N GLY A 116 4.69 -2.18 -15.73
CA GLY A 116 4.73 -1.46 -17.03
C GLY A 116 3.43 -0.74 -17.44
N SER A 117 2.31 -1.15 -16.86
CA SER A 117 0.91 -0.78 -17.05
C SER A 117 0.24 -0.44 -15.71
N LYS A 118 1.06 -0.35 -14.65
CA LYS A 118 0.73 0.25 -13.35
C LYS A 118 -0.45 -0.42 -12.60
N GLN A 119 -0.84 -1.67 -12.87
CA GLN A 119 -1.93 -2.36 -12.14
C GLN A 119 -1.59 -3.81 -11.72
N VAL A 120 -1.64 -4.14 -10.43
CA VAL A 120 -1.54 -5.53 -9.95
C VAL A 120 -2.94 -6.02 -9.62
N GLU A 121 -3.48 -6.98 -10.37
CA GLU A 121 -4.77 -7.63 -10.05
C GLU A 121 -4.54 -9.00 -9.39
N LEU A 122 -5.14 -9.21 -8.22
CA LEU A 122 -5.06 -10.43 -7.42
C LEU A 122 -6.47 -10.91 -7.09
N ASN A 123 -6.79 -12.14 -7.49
CA ASN A 123 -7.98 -12.84 -7.01
C ASN A 123 -7.62 -13.65 -5.76
N LEU A 124 -8.09 -13.19 -4.61
CA LEU A 124 -7.82 -13.80 -3.31
C LEU A 124 -8.83 -14.89 -2.94
N GLY A 125 -9.86 -15.14 -3.78
CA GLY A 125 -10.86 -16.19 -3.58
C GLY A 125 -11.58 -16.13 -2.21
N ALA A 126 -12.02 -17.28 -1.70
CA ALA A 126 -12.65 -17.43 -0.38
C ALA A 126 -11.63 -17.58 0.77
N THR A 127 -10.42 -17.03 0.61
CA THR A 127 -9.34 -17.18 1.60
C THR A 127 -9.54 -16.30 2.84
N ILE A 128 -10.52 -15.38 2.80
CA ILE A 128 -10.82 -14.42 3.86
C ILE A 128 -12.14 -14.82 4.54
N PRO A 129 -12.14 -15.09 5.87
CA PRO A 129 -13.35 -15.44 6.59
C PRO A 129 -14.47 -14.42 6.40
N GLY A 130 -15.66 -14.89 6.04
CA GLY A 130 -16.84 -14.05 5.80
C GLY A 130 -16.96 -13.48 4.38
N LEU A 131 -15.95 -13.65 3.52
CA LEU A 131 -15.99 -13.24 2.11
C LEU A 131 -16.10 -14.45 1.19
N VAL A 132 -16.95 -14.35 0.17
CA VAL A 132 -17.16 -15.38 -0.86
C VAL A 132 -16.16 -15.23 -2.00
N SER A 133 -15.85 -13.98 -2.37
CA SER A 133 -14.81 -13.68 -3.35
C SER A 133 -14.17 -12.35 -3.03
N THR A 134 -12.92 -12.17 -3.45
CA THR A 134 -12.20 -10.92 -3.25
C THR A 134 -11.25 -10.69 -4.42
N THR A 135 -11.43 -9.57 -5.12
CA THR A 135 -10.53 -9.11 -6.18
C THR A 135 -9.88 -7.81 -5.72
N LEU A 136 -8.55 -7.75 -5.80
CA LEU A 136 -7.75 -6.60 -5.41
C LEU A 136 -6.98 -6.10 -6.62
N ALA A 137 -7.11 -4.81 -6.94
CA ALA A 137 -6.29 -4.11 -7.91
C ALA A 137 -5.49 -3.00 -7.21
N VAL A 138 -4.20 -2.87 -7.54
CA VAL A 138 -3.29 -1.87 -6.96
C VAL A 138 -2.58 -1.12 -8.06
N ALA A 139 -2.55 0.21 -7.98
CA ALA A 139 -1.75 1.09 -8.82
C ALA A 139 -0.88 2.00 -7.97
N ILE A 140 0.35 2.23 -8.42
CA ILE A 140 1.33 3.10 -7.76
C ILE A 140 1.72 4.19 -8.75
N GLY A 141 1.57 5.44 -8.33
CA GLY A 141 1.91 6.61 -9.12
C GLY A 141 3.42 6.81 -9.21
N GLU A 142 3.83 7.72 -10.09
CA GLU A 142 5.23 8.15 -10.15
C GLU A 142 5.55 9.05 -8.93
N PRO A 143 6.74 8.96 -8.33
CA PRO A 143 7.17 9.92 -7.32
C PRO A 143 7.10 11.33 -7.92
N ALA A 144 6.56 12.29 -7.17
CA ALA A 144 6.50 13.68 -7.61
C ALA A 144 7.91 14.16 -8.02
N GLN A 145 8.06 14.46 -9.32
CA GLN A 145 9.23 15.08 -9.98
C GLN A 145 10.43 15.29 -9.03
N PHE A 146 11.34 14.31 -9.01
CA PHE A 146 12.66 14.39 -8.34
C PHE A 146 12.72 14.28 -6.81
N SER A 147 11.71 13.75 -6.11
CA SER A 147 11.84 13.42 -4.68
C SER A 147 11.98 11.90 -4.47
N PRO A 148 13.20 11.37 -4.27
CA PRO A 148 13.38 9.96 -3.94
C PRO A 148 12.78 9.62 -2.56
N TRP A 149 12.46 8.34 -2.33
CA TRP A 149 11.98 7.84 -1.03
C TRP A 149 13.03 7.96 0.08
N LEU A 150 14.29 8.17 -0.28
CA LEU A 150 15.44 8.38 0.58
C LEU A 150 16.30 9.50 -0.01
N THR A 151 16.68 10.47 0.82
CA THR A 151 17.59 11.55 0.42
C THR A 151 18.67 11.75 1.46
N ILE A 152 19.84 12.18 1.02
CA ILE A 152 20.94 12.66 1.87
C ILE A 152 21.08 14.14 1.57
N GLY A 153 20.91 14.99 2.58
CA GLY A 153 20.97 16.43 2.39
C GLY A 153 21.00 17.21 3.70
N GLU A 154 21.13 18.52 3.56
CA GLU A 154 21.11 19.46 4.69
C GLU A 154 19.68 19.88 5.03
N LYS A 155 19.55 20.77 6.02
CA LYS A 155 18.28 21.40 6.39
C LYS A 155 17.55 21.91 5.14
N GLY A 156 16.29 21.49 4.99
CA GLY A 156 15.45 21.80 3.83
C GLY A 156 15.29 20.63 2.86
N ALA A 157 16.07 19.55 2.97
CA ALA A 157 15.87 18.34 2.19
C ALA A 157 14.47 17.73 2.41
N VAL A 158 13.86 17.24 1.33
CA VAL A 158 12.49 16.70 1.33
C VAL A 158 12.48 15.34 0.64
N VAL A 159 11.79 14.37 1.26
CA VAL A 159 11.39 13.10 0.64
C VAL A 159 9.87 13.01 0.58
N ARG A 160 9.36 12.34 -0.45
CA ARG A 160 7.93 12.10 -0.64
C ARG A 160 7.68 10.65 -1.03
N THR A 161 6.53 10.12 -0.58
CA THR A 161 6.05 8.82 -1.05
C THR A 161 5.35 8.96 -2.40
N ALA A 162 5.24 7.86 -3.14
CA ALA A 162 4.39 7.79 -4.31
C ALA A 162 2.90 7.81 -3.92
N GLN A 163 2.05 8.28 -4.83
CA GLN A 163 0.60 8.10 -4.71
C GLN A 163 0.24 6.63 -4.92
N THR A 164 -0.81 6.14 -4.25
CA THR A 164 -1.24 4.75 -4.37
C THR A 164 -2.76 4.67 -4.47
N ARG A 165 -3.25 3.91 -5.44
CA ARG A 165 -4.67 3.58 -5.61
C ARG A 165 -4.86 2.09 -5.38
N ILE A 166 -5.90 1.76 -4.64
CA ILE A 166 -6.36 0.40 -4.41
C ILE A 166 -7.82 0.33 -4.78
N LYS A 167 -8.20 -0.73 -5.50
CA LYS A 167 -9.58 -1.15 -5.71
C LYS A 167 -9.73 -2.55 -5.14
N LEU A 168 -10.61 -2.70 -4.17
CA LEU A 168 -10.98 -3.96 -3.56
C LEU A 168 -12.45 -4.23 -3.86
N VAL A 169 -12.74 -5.30 -4.59
CA VAL A 169 -14.10 -5.78 -4.82
C VAL A 169 -14.30 -7.07 -4.04
N ALA A 170 -15.00 -6.97 -2.92
CA ALA A 170 -15.35 -8.12 -2.09
C ALA A 170 -16.81 -8.49 -2.28
N SER A 171 -17.11 -9.77 -2.45
CA SER A 171 -18.49 -10.28 -2.36
C SER A 171 -18.68 -10.92 -0.99
N VAL A 172 -19.67 -10.43 -0.27
CA VAL A 172 -20.15 -10.97 0.99
C VAL A 172 -21.40 -11.78 0.67
N GLY A 173 -21.36 -13.07 0.96
CA GLY A 173 -22.45 -13.97 0.63
C GLY A 173 -22.56 -15.09 1.64
N GLY A 174 -23.71 -15.77 1.62
CA GLY A 174 -23.99 -16.93 2.47
C GLY A 174 -25.21 -16.80 3.36
N SER A 175 -25.88 -15.65 3.42
CA SER A 175 -27.19 -15.56 4.05
C SER A 175 -28.23 -15.34 2.95
N ASN A 176 -28.97 -16.40 2.60
CA ASN A 176 -30.33 -16.25 2.06
C ASN A 176 -31.22 -15.69 3.19
N ALA A 177 -30.81 -14.55 3.75
CA ALA A 177 -31.40 -13.96 4.93
C ALA A 177 -32.78 -13.50 4.53
N THR A 178 -33.77 -14.21 5.03
CA THR A 178 -35.16 -13.80 4.90
C THR A 178 -35.34 -12.60 5.83
N LEU A 179 -35.51 -11.42 5.25
CA LEU A 179 -35.63 -10.16 5.98
C LEU A 179 -37.06 -9.88 6.47
N GLY A 180 -37.97 -10.83 6.22
CA GLY A 180 -39.41 -10.68 6.47
C GLY A 180 -40.15 -10.11 5.26
N GLY A 181 -41.49 -10.17 5.29
CA GLY A 181 -42.34 -9.59 4.25
C GLY A 181 -42.15 -10.17 2.84
N GLY A 182 -41.59 -11.39 2.72
CA GLY A 182 -41.27 -12.00 1.44
C GLY A 182 -39.96 -11.50 0.81
N ILE A 183 -39.16 -10.70 1.51
CA ILE A 183 -37.89 -10.15 1.02
C ILE A 183 -36.74 -11.06 1.47
N SER A 184 -35.83 -11.38 0.55
CA SER A 184 -34.59 -12.13 0.82
C SER A 184 -33.39 -11.40 0.26
N LEU A 185 -32.34 -11.25 1.07
CA LEU A 185 -31.04 -10.77 0.63
C LEU A 185 -30.29 -11.94 -0.02
N LEU A 186 -29.84 -11.79 -1.26
CA LEU A 186 -29.20 -12.87 -2.03
C LEU A 186 -27.67 -12.74 -2.00
N ALA A 187 -27.18 -11.52 -2.19
CA ALA A 187 -25.76 -11.22 -2.25
C ALA A 187 -25.51 -9.77 -1.84
N VAL A 188 -24.33 -9.52 -1.28
CA VAL A 188 -23.80 -8.18 -1.02
C VAL A 188 -22.42 -8.07 -1.65
N LYS A 189 -22.16 -6.94 -2.31
CA LYS A 189 -20.89 -6.60 -2.94
C LYS A 189 -20.38 -5.30 -2.33
N LEU A 190 -19.07 -5.26 -2.09
CA LEU A 190 -18.35 -4.14 -1.54
C LEU A 190 -17.26 -3.72 -2.53
N PRO A 191 -17.58 -2.82 -3.49
CA PRO A 191 -16.58 -2.19 -4.35
C PRO A 191 -15.97 -0.99 -3.61
N LEU A 192 -14.84 -1.23 -2.97
CA LEU A 192 -14.09 -0.26 -2.18
C LEU A 192 -12.91 0.27 -3.01
N HIS A 193 -12.79 1.59 -3.09
CA HIS A 193 -11.69 2.31 -3.68
C HIS A 193 -10.99 3.13 -2.60
N VAL A 194 -9.67 3.05 -2.56
CA VAL A 194 -8.83 3.81 -1.64
C VAL A 194 -7.75 4.48 -2.46
N GLU A 195 -7.70 5.80 -2.43
CA GLU A 195 -6.62 6.58 -3.02
C GLU A 195 -5.87 7.29 -1.89
N VAL A 196 -4.57 7.05 -1.83
CA VAL A 196 -3.65 7.66 -0.88
C VAL A 196 -2.71 8.57 -1.64
N ALA A 197 -2.68 9.83 -1.26
CA ALA A 197 -1.78 10.83 -1.82
C ALA A 197 -0.34 10.66 -1.30
N SER A 198 0.59 11.49 -1.76
CA SER A 198 1.96 11.48 -1.23
C SER A 198 2.00 12.02 0.20
N ALA A 199 2.70 11.31 1.09
CA ALA A 199 3.20 11.86 2.34
C ALA A 199 4.52 12.62 2.10
N GLU A 200 4.84 13.59 2.95
CA GLU A 200 6.07 14.38 2.85
C GLU A 200 6.83 14.36 4.17
N ALA A 201 8.16 14.25 4.12
CA ALA A 201 9.03 14.48 5.26
C ALA A 201 10.12 15.48 4.89
N LYS A 202 10.17 16.58 5.64
CA LYS A 202 11.12 17.68 5.45
C LYS A 202 12.10 17.76 6.61
N LEU A 203 13.39 17.65 6.32
CA LEU A 203 14.45 17.85 7.30
C LEU A 203 14.46 19.33 7.74
N THR A 204 14.17 19.59 9.02
CA THR A 204 14.05 20.96 9.56
C THR A 204 15.25 21.40 10.38
N ASP A 205 15.95 20.46 11.02
CA ASP A 205 17.12 20.77 11.84
C ASP A 205 18.04 19.56 12.02
N ILE A 206 19.34 19.83 12.09
CA ILE A 206 20.37 18.88 12.56
C ILE A 206 21.20 19.64 13.59
N SER A 207 21.22 19.16 14.84
CA SER A 207 21.94 19.82 15.93
C SER A 207 22.71 18.84 16.80
N CYS A 208 23.87 19.25 17.29
CA CYS A 208 24.65 18.56 18.31
C CYS A 208 24.83 19.49 19.52
N PRO A 209 23.89 19.51 20.48
CA PRO A 209 23.87 20.49 21.56
C PRO A 209 25.12 20.50 22.43
N THR A 210 25.82 19.36 22.57
CA THR A 210 27.06 19.27 23.37
C THR A 210 28.33 19.38 22.52
N GLY A 211 28.19 19.58 21.20
CA GLY A 211 29.30 19.52 20.24
C GLY A 211 29.83 18.10 19.96
N HIS A 212 29.29 17.08 20.63
CA HIS A 212 29.68 15.68 20.45
C HIS A 212 28.62 14.88 19.66
N PRO A 213 29.03 13.86 18.87
CA PRO A 213 28.12 13.07 18.02
C PRO A 213 27.04 12.26 18.76
N ASP A 214 27.29 11.92 20.03
CA ASP A 214 26.32 11.26 20.93
C ASP A 214 25.14 12.18 21.29
N SER A 215 25.33 13.49 21.25
CA SER A 215 24.26 14.48 21.45
C SER A 215 23.45 14.82 20.20
N LEU A 216 23.73 14.18 19.07
CA LEU A 216 23.05 14.41 17.80
C LEU A 216 21.52 14.34 17.95
N LYS A 217 20.85 15.35 17.41
CA LYS A 217 19.41 15.46 17.25
C LYS A 217 19.08 15.87 15.82
N VAL A 218 18.13 15.16 15.22
CA VAL A 218 17.61 15.46 13.89
C VAL A 218 16.12 15.72 14.02
N SER A 219 15.66 16.87 13.53
CA SER A 219 14.23 17.19 13.49
C SER A 219 13.71 17.13 12.05
N VAL A 220 12.57 16.47 11.88
CA VAL A 220 11.89 16.29 10.60
C VAL A 220 10.45 16.73 10.77
N ALA A 221 9.98 17.66 9.94
CA ALA A 221 8.56 17.97 9.83
C ALA A 221 7.92 16.94 8.88
N ALA A 222 7.09 16.07 9.43
CA ALA A 222 6.38 15.04 8.68
C ALA A 222 4.93 15.48 8.44
N ARG A 223 4.52 15.49 7.18
CA ARG A 223 3.14 15.75 6.75
C ARG A 223 2.53 14.42 6.28
N PRO A 224 1.53 13.88 7.00
CA PRO A 224 0.83 12.67 6.58
C PRO A 224 0.17 12.82 5.21
N SER A 225 -0.04 11.69 4.51
CA SER A 225 -0.76 11.68 3.24
C SER A 225 -2.23 12.02 3.42
N LEU A 226 -2.80 12.75 2.46
CA LEU A 226 -4.25 12.79 2.25
C LEU A 226 -4.70 11.41 1.77
N ALA A 227 -5.95 11.05 2.05
CA ALA A 227 -6.56 9.85 1.47
C ALA A 227 -8.04 10.09 1.19
N SER A 228 -8.52 9.53 0.10
CA SER A 228 -9.93 9.46 -0.22
C SER A 228 -10.35 8.00 -0.33
N LEU A 229 -11.52 7.72 0.20
CA LEU A 229 -12.12 6.40 0.20
C LEU A 229 -13.51 6.50 -0.39
N HIS A 230 -13.80 5.61 -1.33
CA HIS A 230 -15.07 5.57 -2.03
C HIS A 230 -15.60 4.15 -2.04
N LEU A 231 -16.89 4.02 -1.77
CA LEU A 231 -17.65 2.80 -2.00
C LEU A 231 -18.57 3.09 -3.17
N GLY A 232 -18.41 2.39 -4.28
CA GLY A 232 -19.16 2.69 -5.52
C GLY A 232 -18.43 2.20 -6.77
N ALA A 233 -18.99 2.54 -7.93
CA ALA A 233 -18.39 2.24 -9.22
C ALA A 233 -17.51 3.43 -9.65
N SER A 234 -16.38 3.15 -10.26
CA SER A 234 -15.49 4.14 -10.86
C SER A 234 -15.57 4.10 -12.38
N ASP A 235 -15.45 5.26 -13.02
CA ASP A 235 -15.19 5.40 -14.45
C ASP A 235 -13.96 4.61 -14.95
N ALA A 236 -12.99 4.36 -14.07
CA ALA A 236 -11.79 3.58 -14.35
C ALA A 236 -11.96 2.07 -14.17
N ASP A 237 -13.11 1.57 -13.72
CA ASP A 237 -13.28 0.17 -13.31
C ASP A 237 -12.99 -0.85 -14.41
N ASN A 238 -13.23 -0.47 -15.66
CA ASN A 238 -13.06 -1.31 -16.85
C ASN A 238 -11.83 -0.92 -17.68
N SER A 239 -10.97 -0.04 -17.16
CA SER A 239 -9.82 0.50 -17.88
C SER A 239 -8.57 0.55 -16.99
N PRO A 240 -7.69 -0.47 -17.08
CA PRO A 240 -6.41 -0.51 -16.36
C PRO A 240 -5.58 0.79 -16.48
N SER A 241 -5.51 1.35 -17.69
CA SER A 241 -4.74 2.56 -17.97
C SER A 241 -5.36 3.79 -17.32
N ALA A 242 -6.70 3.90 -17.27
CA ALA A 242 -7.37 5.00 -16.58
C ALA A 242 -7.27 4.84 -15.05
N PHE A 243 -7.29 3.59 -14.55
CA PHE A 243 -7.14 3.33 -13.12
C PHE A 243 -5.80 3.83 -12.60
N ALA A 244 -4.75 3.60 -13.37
CA ALA A 244 -3.39 3.98 -13.02
C ALA A 244 -2.92 5.33 -13.58
N ASP A 245 -3.82 6.11 -14.17
CA ASP A 245 -3.55 7.50 -14.54
C ASP A 245 -3.82 8.42 -13.35
N PHE A 246 -2.77 8.78 -12.63
CA PHE A 246 -2.84 9.70 -11.48
C PHE A 246 -2.93 11.18 -11.89
N SER A 247 -2.81 11.51 -13.18
CA SER A 247 -2.99 12.89 -13.67
C SER A 247 -4.46 13.27 -13.80
N ASN A 248 -5.36 12.28 -13.85
CA ASN A 248 -6.80 12.46 -13.90
C ASN A 248 -7.47 11.91 -12.62
N PRO A 249 -8.25 12.71 -11.89
CA PRO A 249 -9.05 12.22 -10.78
C PRO A 249 -10.12 11.23 -11.26
N GLN A 250 -10.40 10.21 -10.44
CA GLN A 250 -11.50 9.27 -10.71
C GLN A 250 -12.84 9.87 -10.31
N SER A 251 -13.88 9.54 -11.10
CA SER A 251 -15.26 9.85 -10.75
C SER A 251 -15.97 8.62 -10.22
N PHE A 252 -16.79 8.81 -9.18
CA PHE A 252 -17.49 7.74 -8.48
C PHE A 252 -19.00 7.90 -8.60
N GLN A 253 -19.68 6.78 -8.82
CA GLN A 253 -21.13 6.71 -8.95
C GLN A 253 -21.70 5.50 -8.20
N ASN A 254 -23.02 5.44 -8.09
CA ASN A 254 -23.69 4.32 -7.43
C ASN A 254 -23.34 2.99 -8.12
N ALA A 255 -22.93 2.00 -7.33
CA ALA A 255 -22.75 0.62 -7.76
C ALA A 255 -23.83 -0.27 -7.18
N GLU A 256 -24.09 -1.41 -7.80
CA GLU A 256 -24.92 -2.45 -7.19
C GLU A 256 -24.20 -3.04 -5.97
N ILE A 257 -24.71 -2.73 -4.77
CA ILE A 257 -24.16 -3.15 -3.47
C ILE A 257 -24.86 -4.40 -2.96
N ALA A 258 -26.12 -4.61 -3.32
CA ALA A 258 -26.85 -5.80 -2.92
C ALA A 258 -27.84 -6.27 -3.98
N GLN A 259 -28.12 -7.57 -3.97
CA GLN A 259 -29.17 -8.19 -4.76
C GLN A 259 -30.22 -8.76 -3.83
N VAL A 260 -31.50 -8.49 -4.12
CA VAL A 260 -32.62 -9.00 -3.33
C VAL A 260 -33.63 -9.74 -4.20
N SER A 261 -34.31 -10.71 -3.58
CA SER A 261 -35.53 -11.32 -4.10
C SER A 261 -36.71 -10.85 -3.28
N VAL A 262 -37.83 -10.54 -3.95
CA VAL A 262 -39.07 -10.10 -3.32
C VAL A 262 -40.20 -10.98 -3.80
N LYS A 263 -40.86 -11.65 -2.86
CA LYS A 263 -42.04 -12.49 -3.10
C LYS A 263 -43.30 -11.75 -2.63
N LEU A 264 -44.11 -11.33 -3.59
CA LEU A 264 -45.39 -10.65 -3.40
C LEU A 264 -46.54 -11.59 -3.77
N LEU A 265 -47.11 -12.32 -2.80
CA LEU A 265 -48.23 -13.27 -2.99
C LEU A 265 -48.05 -14.24 -4.18
N PHE A 266 -48.43 -13.82 -5.39
CA PHE A 266 -48.38 -14.58 -6.65
C PHE A 266 -47.19 -14.22 -7.57
N LEU A 267 -46.43 -13.16 -7.27
CA LEU A 267 -45.31 -12.69 -8.07
C LEU A 267 -44.00 -12.83 -7.29
N THR A 268 -42.97 -13.41 -7.92
CA THR A 268 -41.62 -13.44 -7.36
C THR A 268 -40.71 -12.63 -8.27
N LEU A 269 -40.15 -11.54 -7.75
CA LEU A 269 -39.18 -10.69 -8.41
C LEU A 269 -37.80 -11.05 -7.88
N ASN A 270 -37.00 -11.74 -8.67
CA ASN A 270 -35.63 -12.09 -8.32
C ASN A 270 -34.66 -11.03 -8.85
N LEU A 271 -33.52 -10.88 -8.18
CA LEU A 271 -32.38 -10.07 -8.65
C LEU A 271 -32.70 -8.57 -8.78
N ILE A 272 -33.49 -8.03 -7.85
CA ILE A 272 -33.64 -6.57 -7.74
C ILE A 272 -32.31 -6.01 -7.19
N GLY A 273 -31.67 -5.15 -7.98
CA GLY A 273 -30.43 -4.49 -7.62
C GLY A 273 -30.66 -3.32 -6.66
N VAL A 274 -29.91 -3.30 -5.57
CA VAL A 274 -29.82 -2.18 -4.63
C VAL A 274 -28.51 -1.48 -4.90
N ASN A 275 -28.61 -0.26 -5.39
CA ASN A 275 -27.48 0.57 -5.76
C ASN A 275 -27.09 1.48 -4.60
N GLY A 276 -25.80 1.69 -4.38
CA GLY A 276 -25.34 2.54 -3.30
C GLY A 276 -23.96 3.12 -3.54
N SER A 277 -23.68 4.15 -2.76
CA SER A 277 -22.34 4.75 -2.68
C SER A 277 -22.10 5.38 -1.31
N ALA A 278 -20.82 5.50 -0.96
CA ALA A 278 -20.33 6.24 0.20
C ALA A 278 -18.98 6.88 -0.14
N ALA A 279 -18.65 7.98 0.53
CA ALA A 279 -17.33 8.61 0.39
C ALA A 279 -16.84 9.08 1.76
N PHE A 280 -15.53 9.06 1.94
CA PHE A 280 -14.84 9.58 3.11
C PHE A 280 -13.48 10.15 2.70
N GLU A 281 -13.14 11.33 3.20
CA GLU A 281 -11.88 12.00 2.86
C GLU A 281 -11.12 12.45 4.11
N ILE A 282 -9.80 12.31 4.03
CA ILE A 282 -8.86 12.84 5.01
C ILE A 282 -8.25 14.11 4.42
N THR A 283 -8.68 15.25 4.94
CA THR A 283 -8.29 16.57 4.42
C THR A 283 -7.36 17.35 5.36
N ASN A 284 -7.28 16.95 6.64
CA ASN A 284 -6.47 17.64 7.64
C ASN A 284 -5.13 16.93 7.89
N THR A 285 -4.06 17.49 7.32
CA THR A 285 -2.69 16.96 7.41
C THR A 285 -1.73 18.06 7.89
N GLU A 286 -1.90 18.55 9.11
CA GLU A 286 -0.94 19.49 9.70
C GLU A 286 0.44 18.82 9.89
N PRO A 287 1.55 19.50 9.54
CA PRO A 287 2.89 18.97 9.78
C PRO A 287 3.13 18.71 11.26
N THR A 288 3.67 17.53 11.58
CA THR A 288 4.08 17.15 12.92
C THR A 288 5.60 17.06 12.98
N THR A 289 6.21 17.72 13.98
CA THR A 289 7.67 17.65 14.18
C THR A 289 8.05 16.35 14.88
N LEU A 290 8.85 15.53 14.20
CA LEU A 290 9.46 14.32 14.73
C LEU A 290 10.94 14.60 15.01
N THR A 291 11.39 14.39 16.26
CA THR A 291 12.80 14.56 16.64
C THR A 291 13.42 13.21 16.93
N PHE A 292 14.55 12.91 16.31
CA PHE A 292 15.32 11.68 16.47
C PHE A 292 16.61 11.97 17.24
N SER A 293 16.89 11.16 18.26
CA SER A 293 18.15 11.17 19.01
C SER A 293 19.20 10.25 18.37
N SER A 294 20.48 10.43 18.73
CA SER A 294 21.59 9.59 18.26
C SER A 294 21.34 8.08 18.44
N THR A 295 20.76 7.67 19.58
CA THR A 295 20.41 6.26 19.85
C THR A 295 19.27 5.76 18.97
N GLU A 296 18.24 6.58 18.74
CA GLU A 296 17.13 6.22 17.85
C GLU A 296 17.58 6.11 16.39
N ILE A 297 18.50 6.96 15.96
CA ILE A 297 19.11 6.89 14.63
C ILE A 297 19.93 5.60 14.49
N ALA A 298 20.79 5.29 15.48
CA ALA A 298 21.59 4.06 15.49
C ALA A 298 20.71 2.79 15.51
N ASN A 299 19.62 2.82 16.28
CA ASN A 299 18.65 1.74 16.36
C ASN A 299 17.66 1.72 15.19
N LYS A 300 17.82 2.61 14.20
CA LYS A 300 16.98 2.63 13.00
C LYS A 300 15.49 2.80 13.33
N THR A 301 15.18 3.51 14.41
CA THR A 301 13.81 3.71 14.92
C THR A 301 12.95 4.46 13.91
N ILE A 302 11.75 3.94 13.66
CA ILE A 302 10.71 4.60 12.86
C ILE A 302 9.84 5.43 13.80
N LYS A 303 9.55 6.67 13.43
CA LYS A 303 8.54 7.51 14.10
C LYS A 303 7.42 7.84 13.13
N THR A 304 6.19 7.78 13.61
CA THR A 304 4.99 8.00 12.80
C THR A 304 4.37 9.35 13.14
N ALA A 305 4.05 10.13 12.11
CA ALA A 305 3.09 11.23 12.22
C ALA A 305 1.73 10.75 11.70
N SER A 306 0.66 10.95 12.47
CA SER A 306 -0.70 10.46 12.12
C SER A 306 -1.72 11.60 12.08
N THR A 307 -2.75 11.45 11.26
CA THR A 307 -3.89 12.37 11.22
C THR A 307 -4.85 12.10 12.39
N LYS A 308 -5.42 13.16 12.96
CA LYS A 308 -6.30 13.06 14.15
C LYS A 308 -7.68 12.43 13.86
N ASN A 309 -8.05 12.29 12.58
CA ASN A 309 -9.39 11.85 12.17
C ASN A 309 -9.50 10.34 11.94
N LEU A 310 -8.41 9.58 12.07
CA LEU A 310 -8.36 8.12 11.90
C LEU A 310 -8.48 7.34 13.21
N THR A 311 -9.31 7.81 14.13
CA THR A 311 -9.53 7.10 15.41
C THR A 311 -10.45 5.89 15.29
N GLN A 312 -11.07 5.68 14.12
CA GLN A 312 -12.02 4.61 13.85
C GLN A 312 -11.73 3.89 12.52
N SER A 313 -12.33 2.72 12.37
CA SER A 313 -12.28 1.89 11.15
C SER A 313 -12.72 2.67 9.91
N LEU A 314 -11.94 2.56 8.83
CA LEU A 314 -12.20 3.19 7.54
C LEU A 314 -13.46 2.61 6.89
N THR A 315 -13.57 1.27 6.88
CA THR A 315 -14.71 0.59 6.27
C THR A 315 -15.99 0.85 7.06
N THR A 316 -15.93 0.90 8.40
CA THR A 316 -17.08 1.27 9.24
C THR A 316 -17.57 2.69 8.95
N SER A 317 -16.64 3.64 8.74
CA SER A 317 -16.99 5.02 8.40
C SER A 317 -17.72 5.12 7.06
N LEU A 318 -17.31 4.33 6.06
CA LEU A 318 -18.01 4.25 4.77
C LEU A 318 -19.37 3.58 4.88
N VAL A 319 -19.47 2.46 5.61
CA VAL A 319 -20.72 1.73 5.80
C VAL A 319 -21.77 2.60 6.52
N ASN A 320 -21.35 3.41 7.50
CA ASN A 320 -22.25 4.35 8.18
C ASN A 320 -22.74 5.48 7.28
N ASN A 321 -21.92 5.91 6.32
CA ASN A 321 -22.27 6.94 5.33
C ASN A 321 -22.89 6.36 4.05
N LEU A 322 -23.23 5.07 4.03
CA LEU A 322 -23.77 4.39 2.87
C LEU A 322 -25.17 4.91 2.51
N SER A 323 -25.26 5.51 1.33
CA SER A 323 -26.52 5.87 0.68
C SER A 323 -26.96 4.72 -0.21
N LEU A 324 -28.21 4.28 -0.07
CA LEU A 324 -28.79 3.20 -0.85
C LEU A 324 -30.02 3.68 -1.62
N SER A 325 -30.18 3.17 -2.82
CA SER A 325 -31.29 3.41 -3.75
C SER A 325 -31.67 2.09 -4.42
N VAL A 326 -32.94 1.93 -4.78
CA VAL A 326 -33.41 0.74 -5.51
C VAL A 326 -33.79 1.14 -6.91
N SER A 327 -33.31 0.40 -7.90
CA SER A 327 -33.81 0.52 -9.27
C SER A 327 -34.93 -0.50 -9.47
N ALA A 328 -36.17 -0.09 -9.23
CA ALA A 328 -37.33 -0.89 -9.60
C ALA A 328 -37.74 -0.50 -11.02
N LEU A 329 -37.69 -1.46 -11.96
CA LEU A 329 -37.88 -1.33 -13.41
C LEU A 329 -39.25 -0.76 -13.83
N GLY A 330 -39.58 0.48 -13.46
CA GLY A 330 -40.80 1.17 -13.88
C GLY A 330 -42.11 0.65 -13.28
N LEU A 331 -42.06 -0.22 -12.25
CA LEU A 331 -43.23 -0.92 -11.71
C LEU A 331 -44.10 -0.10 -10.74
N GLY A 332 -43.79 1.18 -10.52
CA GLY A 332 -44.58 2.05 -9.62
C GLY A 332 -44.66 1.56 -8.16
N LEU A 333 -43.77 0.65 -7.76
CA LEU A 333 -43.71 0.09 -6.41
C LEU A 333 -43.11 1.12 -5.45
N ASP A 334 -43.70 1.26 -4.27
CA ASP A 334 -43.09 2.02 -3.18
C ASP A 334 -41.85 1.27 -2.67
N VAL A 335 -40.71 1.63 -3.25
CA VAL A 335 -39.39 1.07 -2.91
C VAL A 335 -38.85 1.61 -1.58
N THR A 336 -39.52 2.58 -0.95
CA THR A 336 -39.10 3.16 0.33
C THR A 336 -39.22 2.12 1.45
N ALA A 337 -40.29 1.33 1.46
CA ALA A 337 -40.49 0.24 2.42
C ALA A 337 -39.46 -0.89 2.23
N LEU A 338 -39.09 -1.18 0.97
CA LEU A 338 -38.03 -2.14 0.64
C LEU A 338 -36.68 -1.65 1.16
N LEU A 339 -36.33 -0.38 0.91
CA LEU A 339 -35.09 0.23 1.40
C LEU A 339 -35.03 0.23 2.93
N GLY A 340 -36.14 0.53 3.62
CA GLY A 340 -36.21 0.49 5.08
C GLY A 340 -35.93 -0.90 5.68
N THR A 341 -36.24 -1.96 4.93
CA THR A 341 -36.00 -3.35 5.36
C THR A 341 -34.60 -3.83 4.96
N VAL A 342 -34.15 -3.47 3.75
CA VAL A 342 -32.89 -3.96 3.19
C VAL A 342 -31.68 -3.21 3.73
N LYS A 343 -31.77 -1.89 3.94
CA LYS A 343 -30.64 -1.07 4.39
C LYS A 343 -30.05 -1.57 5.72
N PRO A 344 -30.83 -1.84 6.79
CA PRO A 344 -30.27 -2.34 8.04
C PRO A 344 -29.60 -3.71 7.88
N ALA A 345 -30.15 -4.58 7.05
CA ALA A 345 -29.58 -5.91 6.79
C ALA A 345 -28.26 -5.84 6.03
N VAL A 346 -28.17 -4.99 5.01
CA VAL A 346 -26.93 -4.74 4.25
C VAL A 346 -25.87 -4.13 5.15
N VAL A 347 -26.22 -3.10 5.93
CA VAL A 347 -25.30 -2.46 6.89
C VAL A 347 -24.82 -3.45 7.95
N ALA A 348 -25.70 -4.28 8.51
CA ALA A 348 -25.32 -5.30 9.50
C ALA A 348 -24.37 -6.36 8.90
N LEU A 349 -24.63 -6.81 7.67
CA LEU A 349 -23.76 -7.78 7.01
C LEU A 349 -22.39 -7.17 6.68
N LEU A 350 -22.36 -5.93 6.17
CA LEU A 350 -21.12 -5.20 5.90
C LEU A 350 -20.32 -4.97 7.18
N ASN A 351 -20.98 -4.58 8.28
CA ASN A 351 -20.34 -4.44 9.60
C ASN A 351 -19.74 -5.75 10.13
N GLY A 352 -20.30 -6.90 9.74
CA GLY A 352 -19.72 -8.21 10.07
C GLY A 352 -18.39 -8.49 9.36
N VAL A 353 -18.10 -7.79 8.27
CA VAL A 353 -16.89 -7.97 7.46
C VAL A 353 -15.98 -6.73 7.42
N THR A 354 -16.31 -5.65 8.13
CA THR A 354 -15.47 -4.44 8.17
C THR A 354 -14.07 -4.74 8.71
N ALA A 355 -13.97 -5.49 9.81
CA ALA A 355 -12.68 -5.83 10.42
C ALA A 355 -11.74 -6.60 9.47
N PRO A 356 -12.13 -7.75 8.86
CA PRO A 356 -11.24 -8.45 7.93
C PRO A 356 -10.95 -7.65 6.65
N VAL A 357 -11.87 -6.80 6.18
CA VAL A 357 -11.64 -5.93 5.03
C VAL A 357 -10.65 -4.81 5.37
N ASP A 358 -10.78 -4.16 6.52
CA ASP A 358 -9.84 -3.14 6.99
C ASP A 358 -8.44 -3.73 7.19
N GLU A 359 -8.34 -4.91 7.80
CA GLU A 359 -7.07 -5.60 7.98
C GLU A 359 -6.41 -5.93 6.63
N LEU A 360 -7.19 -6.39 5.64
CA LEU A 360 -6.69 -6.63 4.29
C LEU A 360 -6.16 -5.33 3.66
N VAL A 361 -6.96 -4.26 3.68
CA VAL A 361 -6.58 -2.96 3.11
C VAL A 361 -5.33 -2.41 3.78
N TYR A 362 -5.27 -2.47 5.12
CA TYR A 362 -4.11 -2.06 5.90
C TYR A 362 -2.86 -2.86 5.55
N ASN A 363 -2.96 -4.19 5.48
CA ASN A 363 -1.84 -5.05 5.15
C ASN A 363 -1.36 -4.85 3.70
N VAL A 364 -2.27 -4.63 2.75
CA VAL A 364 -1.88 -4.33 1.36
C VAL A 364 -1.14 -2.99 1.31
N LEU A 365 -1.68 -1.94 1.93
CA LEU A 365 -1.04 -0.63 1.94
C LEU A 365 0.32 -0.66 2.64
N ALA A 366 0.39 -1.29 3.81
CA ALA A 366 1.63 -1.41 4.55
C ALA A 366 2.67 -2.27 3.79
N ALA A 367 2.24 -3.24 2.97
CA ALA A 367 3.15 -3.94 2.06
C ALA A 367 3.79 -2.96 1.08
N LEU A 368 2.99 -2.03 0.56
CA LEU A 368 3.43 -0.98 -0.36
C LEU A 368 4.22 0.15 0.33
N GLY A 369 4.46 0.04 1.65
CA GLY A 369 5.12 1.09 2.43
C GLY A 369 4.25 2.34 2.60
N VAL A 370 2.94 2.21 2.43
CA VAL A 370 1.96 3.30 2.51
C VAL A 370 1.06 3.05 3.71
N ARG A 371 0.73 4.12 4.45
CA ARG A 371 -0.25 4.06 5.53
C ARG A 371 -1.23 5.20 5.33
N VAL A 372 -2.52 4.89 5.44
CA VAL A 372 -3.58 5.89 5.23
C VAL A 372 -3.52 6.91 6.36
N GLY A 373 -3.40 8.19 6.01
CA GLY A 373 -3.34 9.29 6.97
C GLY A 373 -2.20 9.20 7.97
N GLU A 374 -1.10 8.55 7.60
CA GLU A 374 0.12 8.46 8.41
C GLU A 374 1.36 8.71 7.54
N ALA A 375 2.45 9.12 8.18
CA ALA A 375 3.77 9.25 7.57
C ALA A 375 4.80 8.61 8.51
N ASP A 376 5.34 7.47 8.09
CA ASP A 376 6.43 6.80 8.78
C ASP A 376 7.77 7.40 8.32
N VAL A 377 8.51 7.95 9.27
CA VAL A 377 9.78 8.61 9.02
C VAL A 377 10.88 7.89 9.77
N ARG A 378 12.01 7.72 9.09
CA ARG A 378 13.23 7.17 9.65
C ARG A 378 14.41 7.98 9.19
N VAL A 379 15.31 8.28 10.12
CA VAL A 379 16.60 8.91 9.84
C VAL A 379 17.64 7.79 9.84
N LEU A 380 18.33 7.60 8.72
CA LEU A 380 19.30 6.51 8.54
C LEU A 380 20.69 6.86 9.08
N GLY A 381 20.98 8.15 9.20
CA GLY A 381 22.24 8.66 9.71
C GLY A 381 22.25 10.18 9.62
N ALA A 382 23.08 10.80 10.46
CA ALA A 382 23.41 12.21 10.34
C ALA A 382 24.79 12.45 10.96
N THR A 383 25.46 13.51 10.51
CA THR A 383 26.78 13.89 11.01
C THR A 383 26.75 15.37 11.40
N CYS A 384 27.39 15.71 12.50
CA CYS A 384 27.72 17.10 12.81
C CYS A 384 29.15 17.33 12.33
N GLY A 385 29.31 18.06 11.22
CA GLY A 385 30.62 18.46 10.75
C GLY A 385 31.34 19.31 11.80
N ARG A 386 32.65 19.12 11.95
CA ARG A 386 33.50 20.08 12.66
C ARG A 386 33.80 21.21 11.68
N SER A 387 33.48 22.46 12.02
CA SER A 387 34.03 23.60 11.27
C SER A 387 35.56 23.53 11.37
N VAL A 388 36.23 23.26 10.25
CA VAL A 388 37.69 23.28 10.17
C VAL A 388 38.09 24.66 9.66
N LEU A 389 38.77 25.44 10.49
CA LEU A 389 39.37 26.70 10.07
C LEU A 389 40.55 26.35 9.14
N VAL A 390 40.43 26.65 7.85
CA VAL A 390 41.55 26.58 6.92
C VAL A 390 42.32 27.88 7.09
N GLN A 391 43.54 27.81 7.63
CA GLN A 391 44.48 28.93 7.67
C GLN A 391 45.26 29.02 6.37
#